data_AF-A0A6V8N9V6-F1
#
_entry.id   AF-A0A6V8N9V6-F1
#
_cell.length_a   1.000
_cell.length_b   1.000
_cell.length_c   1.000
_cell.angle_alpha   90.00
_cell.angle_beta   90.00
_cell.angle_gamma   90.00
#
_symmetry.space_group_name_H-M   'P 1'
#
loop_
_entity.id
_entity.type
_entity.pdbx_description
1 polymer ?
#
loop_
_entity_poly.entity_id
_entity_poly.type
_entity_poly.pdbx_seq_one_letter_code
_entity_poly.pdbx_strand_id
1 'polypeptide(L)'
;MLQRQVAEVIGVNKDSIYNWERGIKPELRFMPKIIAFIGHVPFEEPTDILGRLAYYKRIHGLSYEGLGAKVGIHYEQLQAWLTGRKRPSRKNLIRLEDLLR
;
A
#
# COMPACT_ATOMS: atom_id res chain seq x y z
N MET A 1 -19.08 -15.23 10.79
CA MET A 1 -18.51 -15.59 9.49
C MET A 1 -17.27 -16.44 9.73
N LEU A 2 -17.08 -17.54 9.00
CA LEU A 2 -15.96 -18.46 9.17
C LEU A 2 -14.75 -18.02 8.32
N GLN A 3 -13.52 -18.31 8.76
CA GLN A 3 -12.28 -18.00 8.01
C GLN A 3 -12.32 -18.47 6.55
N ARG A 4 -12.93 -19.65 6.28
CA ARG A 4 -13.09 -20.17 4.91
C ARG A 4 -13.94 -19.27 4.03
N GLN A 5 -15.02 -18.71 4.57
CA GLN A 5 -15.90 -17.79 3.83
C GLN A 5 -15.18 -16.48 3.52
N VAL A 6 -14.37 -15.98 4.47
CA VAL A 6 -13.53 -14.78 4.24
C VAL A 6 -12.53 -15.02 3.12
N ALA A 7 -11.88 -16.19 3.15
CA ALA A 7 -10.90 -16.60 2.17
C ALA A 7 -11.51 -16.66 0.76
N GLU A 8 -12.73 -17.21 0.63
CA GLU A 8 -13.49 -17.23 -0.62
C GLU A 8 -13.80 -15.82 -1.14
N VAL A 9 -14.26 -14.90 -0.28
CA VAL A 9 -14.58 -13.52 -0.68
C VAL A 9 -13.33 -12.74 -1.13
N ILE A 10 -12.22 -12.88 -0.41
CA ILE A 10 -10.95 -12.19 -0.75
C ILE A 10 -10.24 -12.91 -1.93
N GLY A 11 -10.55 -14.18 -2.17
CA GLY A 11 -9.89 -15.03 -3.17
C GLY A 11 -8.48 -15.44 -2.73
N VAL A 12 -8.34 -15.92 -1.49
CA VAL A 12 -7.10 -16.46 -0.92
C VAL A 12 -7.35 -17.82 -0.26
N ASN A 13 -6.30 -18.48 0.19
CA ASN A 13 -6.45 -19.70 0.98
C ASN A 13 -6.85 -19.36 2.43
N LYS A 14 -7.59 -20.28 3.07
CA LYS A 14 -7.97 -20.16 4.49
C LYS A 14 -6.75 -19.93 5.39
N ASP A 15 -5.62 -20.54 5.08
CA ASP A 15 -4.39 -20.40 5.87
C ASP A 15 -3.80 -18.98 5.78
N SER A 16 -4.04 -18.24 4.69
CA SER A 16 -3.69 -16.81 4.61
C SER A 16 -4.49 -16.01 5.64
N ILE A 17 -5.80 -16.25 5.75
CA ILE A 17 -6.66 -15.60 6.75
C ILE A 17 -6.18 -15.93 8.16
N TYR A 18 -5.94 -17.22 8.45
CA TYR A 18 -5.41 -17.67 9.73
C TYR A 18 -4.09 -16.98 10.09
N ASN A 19 -3.16 -16.85 9.14
CA ASN A 19 -1.89 -16.18 9.37
C ASN A 19 -2.06 -14.68 9.64
N TRP A 20 -2.95 -14.00 8.91
CA TRP A 20 -3.22 -12.57 9.10
C TRP A 20 -3.84 -12.27 10.45
N GLU A 21 -4.80 -13.09 10.90
CA GLU A 21 -5.39 -12.98 12.24
C GLU A 21 -4.37 -13.20 13.36
N ARG A 22 -3.29 -13.93 13.08
CA ARG A 22 -2.16 -14.14 14.01
C ARG A 22 -1.04 -13.11 13.87
N GLY A 23 -1.28 -12.03 13.14
CA GLY A 23 -0.35 -10.90 13.03
C GLY A 23 0.69 -11.01 11.93
N ILE A 24 0.65 -12.05 11.09
CA ILE A 24 1.47 -12.08 9.87
C ILE A 24 0.91 -11.05 8.90
N LYS A 25 1.73 -10.07 8.53
CA LYS A 25 1.28 -8.99 7.65
C LYS A 25 0.94 -9.54 6.26
N PRO A 26 -0.21 -9.17 5.67
CA PRO A 26 -0.53 -9.52 4.30
C PRO A 26 0.46 -8.87 3.34
N GLU A 27 0.72 -9.54 2.22
CA GLU A 27 1.43 -8.93 1.12
C GLU A 27 0.62 -7.74 0.55
N LEU A 28 1.33 -6.74 0.02
CA LEU A 28 0.71 -5.50 -0.45
C LEU A 28 -0.41 -5.74 -1.49
N ARG A 29 -0.23 -6.70 -2.39
CA ARG A 29 -1.23 -7.04 -3.43
C ARG A 29 -2.60 -7.45 -2.87
N PHE A 30 -2.68 -7.90 -1.63
CA PHE A 30 -3.95 -8.27 -0.98
C PHE A 30 -4.62 -7.09 -0.29
N MET A 31 -3.90 -6.01 0.00
CA MET A 31 -4.43 -4.85 0.71
C MET A 31 -5.71 -4.27 0.08
N PRO A 32 -5.81 -4.06 -1.26
CA PRO A 32 -7.04 -3.54 -1.85
C PRO A 32 -8.25 -4.43 -1.60
N LYS A 33 -8.07 -5.75 -1.70
CA LYS A 33 -9.14 -6.73 -1.48
C LYS A 33 -9.54 -6.81 -0.02
N ILE A 34 -8.57 -6.74 0.89
CA ILE A 34 -8.82 -6.70 2.34
C ILE A 34 -9.60 -5.44 2.71
N ILE A 35 -9.19 -4.27 2.19
CA ILE A 35 -9.89 -2.99 2.43
C ILE A 35 -11.31 -3.06 1.87
N ALA A 36 -11.51 -3.57 0.66
CA ALA A 36 -12.84 -3.76 0.07
C ALA A 36 -13.72 -4.70 0.91
N PHE A 37 -13.13 -5.77 1.45
CA PHE A 37 -13.83 -6.72 2.32
C PHE A 37 -14.25 -6.10 3.66
N ILE A 38 -13.37 -5.33 4.31
CA ILE A 38 -13.62 -4.72 5.63
C ILE A 38 -14.47 -3.43 5.51
N GLY A 39 -14.48 -2.80 4.33
CA GLY A 39 -15.24 -1.58 4.03
C GLY A 39 -14.57 -0.28 4.46
N HIS A 40 -13.34 -0.34 5.03
CA HIS A 40 -12.54 0.82 5.40
C HIS A 40 -11.05 0.48 5.47
N VAL A 41 -10.19 1.51 5.54
CA VAL A 41 -8.75 1.34 5.71
C VAL A 41 -8.43 1.19 7.22
N PRO A 42 -7.81 0.08 7.66
CA PRO A 42 -7.64 -0.22 9.09
C PRO A 42 -6.40 0.44 9.72
N PHE A 43 -5.94 1.57 9.18
CA PHE A 43 -4.80 2.33 9.68
C PHE A 43 -4.91 3.79 9.25
N GLU A 44 -4.29 4.67 10.02
CA GLU A 44 -4.36 6.11 9.80
C GLU A 44 -3.57 6.54 8.55
N GLU A 45 -4.09 7.56 7.87
CA GLU A 45 -3.35 8.26 6.81
C GLU A 45 -2.32 9.20 7.47
N PRO A 46 -1.02 9.08 7.13
CA PRO A 46 -0.01 9.99 7.62
C PRO A 46 -0.22 11.42 7.09
N THR A 47 0.33 12.42 7.78
CA THR A 47 0.21 13.83 7.34
C THR A 47 1.36 14.26 6.42
N ASP A 48 2.53 13.64 6.54
CA ASP A 48 3.68 13.98 5.72
C ASP A 48 3.58 13.34 4.32
N ILE A 49 4.13 14.02 3.32
CA ILE A 49 4.02 13.63 1.91
C ILE A 49 4.57 12.23 1.59
N LEU A 50 5.64 11.80 2.27
CA LEU A 50 6.23 10.47 2.04
C LEU A 50 5.42 9.39 2.75
N GLY A 51 4.90 9.68 3.94
CA GLY A 51 3.93 8.85 4.62
C GLY A 51 2.66 8.64 3.79
N ARG A 52 2.11 9.72 3.21
CA ARG A 52 0.95 9.65 2.29
C ARG A 52 1.26 8.85 1.03
N LEU A 53 2.46 8.98 0.48
CA LEU A 53 2.91 8.16 -0.65
C LEU A 53 3.00 6.67 -0.29
N ALA A 54 3.55 6.33 0.89
CA ALA A 54 3.60 4.96 1.40
C ALA A 54 2.20 4.41 1.66
N TYR A 55 1.30 5.24 2.21
CA TYR A 55 -0.10 4.94 2.42
C TYR A 55 -0.81 4.63 1.09
N TYR A 56 -0.69 5.51 0.10
CA TYR A 56 -1.20 5.30 -1.27
C TYR A 56 -0.70 3.98 -1.87
N LYS A 57 0.62 3.74 -1.82
CA LYS A 57 1.21 2.47 -2.28
C LYS A 57 0.58 1.26 -1.61
N ARG A 58 0.32 1.34 -0.30
CA ARG A 58 -0.26 0.25 0.49
C ARG A 58 -1.73 0.01 0.18
N ILE A 59 -2.57 1.05 0.20
CA ILE A 59 -4.02 0.89 -0.03
C ILE A 59 -4.33 0.41 -1.46
N HIS A 60 -3.49 0.79 -2.43
CA HIS A 60 -3.62 0.35 -3.83
C HIS A 60 -2.84 -0.94 -4.13
N GLY A 61 -2.15 -1.51 -3.15
CA GLY A 61 -1.39 -2.76 -3.30
C GLY A 61 -0.27 -2.70 -4.34
N LEU A 62 0.32 -1.52 -4.53
CA LEU A 62 1.32 -1.26 -5.57
C LEU A 62 2.70 -1.79 -5.17
N SER A 63 3.41 -2.37 -6.14
CA SER A 63 4.86 -2.55 -6.05
C SER A 63 5.58 -1.19 -6.21
N TYR A 64 6.91 -1.15 -6.08
CA TYR A 64 7.64 0.09 -6.37
C TYR A 64 7.57 0.46 -7.85
N GLU A 65 7.56 -0.53 -8.74
CA GLU A 65 7.40 -0.37 -10.19
C GLU A 65 6.00 0.14 -10.53
N GLY A 66 4.95 -0.44 -9.92
CA GLY A 66 3.58 0.02 -10.11
C GLY A 66 3.38 1.45 -9.62
N LEU A 67 3.97 1.80 -8.47
CA LEU A 67 3.97 3.18 -7.98
C LEU A 67 4.77 4.09 -8.92
N GLY A 68 5.92 3.63 -9.41
CA GLY A 68 6.76 4.33 -10.36
C GLY A 68 6.04 4.67 -11.66
N ALA A 69 5.28 3.73 -12.19
CA ALA A 69 4.44 3.95 -13.37
C ALA A 69 3.33 4.99 -13.12
N LYS A 70 2.72 4.99 -11.93
CA LYS A 70 1.68 5.96 -11.55
C LYS A 70 2.22 7.38 -11.37
N VAL A 71 3.35 7.52 -10.68
CA VAL A 71 3.98 8.82 -10.45
C VAL A 71 4.74 9.30 -11.69
N GLY A 72 5.25 8.37 -12.51
CA GLY A 72 6.20 8.59 -13.60
C GLY A 72 7.62 8.89 -13.11
N ILE A 73 8.03 8.21 -12.04
CA ILE A 73 9.36 8.29 -11.40
C ILE A 73 9.93 6.87 -11.34
N HIS A 74 11.23 6.71 -11.56
CA HIS A 74 11.86 5.39 -11.50
C HIS A 74 11.70 4.75 -10.12
N TYR A 75 11.42 3.45 -10.07
CA TYR A 75 11.07 2.73 -8.84
C TYR A 75 12.15 2.82 -7.76
N GLU A 76 13.43 2.80 -8.14
CA GLU A 76 14.55 2.91 -7.20
C GLU A 76 14.60 4.26 -6.49
N GLN A 77 14.18 5.35 -7.15
CA GLN A 77 14.11 6.66 -6.51
C GLN A 77 13.02 6.66 -5.44
N LEU A 78 11.84 6.11 -5.76
CA LEU A 78 10.73 5.96 -4.81
C LEU A 78 11.12 5.05 -3.64
N GLN A 79 11.81 3.95 -3.91
CA GLN A 79 12.33 3.06 -2.88
C GLN A 79 13.31 3.79 -1.96
N ALA A 80 14.25 4.57 -2.52
CA ALA A 80 15.20 5.34 -1.73
C ALA A 80 14.50 6.40 -0.83
N TRP A 81 13.41 7.02 -1.30
CA TRP A 81 12.64 7.97 -0.49
C TRP A 81 11.85 7.28 0.61
N LEU A 82 11.10 6.22 0.26
CA LEU A 82 10.25 5.50 1.21
C LEU A 82 11.05 4.70 2.25
N THR A 83 12.33 4.45 2.01
CA THR A 83 13.27 3.84 2.98
C THR A 83 14.13 4.89 3.71
N GLY A 84 13.94 6.18 3.44
CA GLY A 84 14.69 7.27 4.08
C GLY A 84 16.14 7.42 3.62
N ARG A 85 16.59 6.65 2.63
CA ARG A 85 17.97 6.71 2.09
C ARG A 85 18.26 8.02 1.36
N LYS A 86 17.24 8.62 0.72
CA LYS A 86 17.35 9.90 0.02
C LYS A 86 16.10 10.74 0.27
N ARG A 87 16.21 12.05 0.08
CA ARG A 87 15.06 12.96 0.09
C ARG A 87 14.66 13.38 -1.34
N PRO A 88 13.37 13.53 -1.64
CA PRO A 88 12.93 14.09 -2.92
C PRO A 88 13.37 15.54 -3.06
N SER A 89 13.59 15.97 -4.31
CA SER A 89 13.76 17.39 -4.64
C SER A 89 12.41 18.11 -4.59
N ARG A 90 12.42 19.45 -4.53
CA ARG A 90 11.20 20.27 -4.57
C ARG A 90 10.31 19.95 -5.77
N LYS A 91 10.90 19.73 -6.95
CA LYS A 91 10.16 19.33 -8.17
C LYS A 91 9.42 18.00 -7.98
N ASN A 92 10.07 17.03 -7.34
CA ASN A 92 9.44 15.75 -7.09
C ASN A 92 8.38 15.85 -5.99
N LEU A 93 8.56 16.70 -4.97
CA LEU A 93 7.52 16.94 -3.96
C LEU A 93 6.22 17.46 -4.59
N ILE A 94 6.31 18.47 -5.46
CA ILE A 94 5.13 18.99 -6.20
C ILE A 94 4.45 17.87 -6.99
N ARG A 95 5.24 17.03 -7.68
CA ARG A 95 4.70 15.90 -8.44
C ARG A 95 3.99 14.86 -7.55
N LEU A 96 4.49 14.64 -6.33
CA LEU A 96 3.84 13.76 -5.36
C LEU A 96 2.56 14.39 -4.81
N GLU A 97 2.56 15.70 -4.54
CA GLU A 97 1.36 16.44 -4.12
C GLU A 97 0.27 16.37 -5.18
N ASP A 98 0.60 16.55 -6.46
CA ASP A 98 -0.36 16.45 -7.56
C ASP A 98 -0.97 15.05 -7.69
N LEU A 99 -0.20 13.99 -7.45
CA LEU A 99 -0.70 12.62 -7.46
C LEU A 99 -1.64 12.32 -6.28
N LEU A 100 -1.34 12.90 -5.11
CA LEU A 100 -2.00 12.62 -3.83
C LEU A 100 -3.12 13.63 -3.52
N ARG A 101 -3.51 14.46 -4.48
CA ARG A 101 -4.55 15.46 -4.31
C ARG A 101 -5.96 14.87 -4.42
#